data_AF-A0AAE0JHH2-F1
#
_entry.id   AF-A0AAE0JHH2-F1
#
_cell.length_a   1.000
_cell.length_b   1.000
_cell.length_c   1.000
_cell.angle_alpha   90.00
_cell.angle_beta   90.00
_cell.angle_gamma   90.00
#
_symmetry.space_group_name_H-M   'P 1'
#
loop_
_entity.id
_entity.type
_entity.pdbx_description
1 polymer ?
#
loop_
_entity_poly.entity_id
_entity_poly.type
_entity_poly.pdbx_seq_one_letter_code
_entity_poly.pdbx_strand_id
1 'polypeptide(L)'
;MGFDLFFSFDYAGNGAWPKDEVDSLLAKYAAHSAYFKYNGKSLVSTFEGPDSADDWIDLKNDHNVFFIPDWSLGAKEALKRGGGVADGLFSWAAWPWGAQDMDTYTDASYLEYLNGKPYMMPISPWFFTNLPGYNKNWLWRGDSLWYDRWVQASYNKTSADLIDNTQFVEIISWNDYGESHYIGPLYDKGMEAFTIGKGPSNFAKDMPHDGWRLFLPYVISLFVSGRCRLALRRTSTLII
;
A
#
# COMPACT_ATOMS: atom_id res chain seq x y z
N MET A 1 6.16 12.55 -18.32
CA MET A 1 5.71 11.63 -17.26
C MET A 1 6.95 11.21 -16.49
N GLY A 2 6.91 11.26 -15.16
CA GLY A 2 8.06 11.02 -14.28
C GLY A 2 7.63 10.19 -13.07
N PHE A 3 7.23 8.96 -13.33
CA PHE A 3 6.96 7.97 -12.28
C PHE A 3 8.20 7.11 -12.09
N ASP A 4 8.46 6.79 -10.83
CA ASP A 4 9.40 5.74 -10.46
C ASP A 4 8.62 4.47 -10.14
N LEU A 5 9.29 3.32 -10.29
CA LEU A 5 8.73 1.99 -10.05
C LEU A 5 9.54 1.28 -8.98
N PHE A 6 8.89 0.43 -8.19
CA PHE A 6 9.56 -0.50 -7.32
C PHE A 6 8.82 -1.83 -7.29
N PHE A 7 9.49 -2.90 -6.87
CA PHE A 7 8.85 -4.19 -6.69
C PHE A 7 8.14 -4.28 -5.33
N SER A 8 6.85 -4.59 -5.40
CA SER A 8 6.09 -5.21 -4.32
C SER A 8 5.86 -6.67 -4.71
N PHE A 9 6.58 -7.59 -4.08
CA PHE A 9 6.46 -9.01 -4.38
C PHE A 9 5.28 -9.61 -3.62
N ASP A 10 4.33 -10.19 -4.34
CA ASP A 10 3.19 -10.90 -3.73
C ASP A 10 3.59 -12.34 -3.40
N TYR A 11 3.86 -12.62 -2.12
CA TYR A 11 4.22 -13.95 -1.60
C TYR A 11 2.98 -14.80 -1.24
N ALA A 12 1.77 -14.23 -1.27
CA ALA A 12 0.54 -14.94 -0.92
C ALA A 12 -0.26 -15.38 -2.15
N GLY A 13 -0.25 -14.60 -3.23
CA GLY A 13 -1.09 -14.80 -4.40
C GLY A 13 -0.80 -16.09 -5.17
N ASN A 14 0.47 -16.50 -5.26
CA ASN A 14 0.89 -17.72 -5.95
C ASN A 14 1.96 -18.52 -5.19
N GLY A 15 1.99 -18.35 -3.86
CA GLY A 15 3.04 -18.90 -3.00
C GLY A 15 4.27 -18.00 -2.90
N ALA A 16 5.16 -18.34 -1.97
CA ALA A 16 6.38 -17.57 -1.72
C ALA A 16 7.28 -17.54 -2.96
N TRP A 17 7.82 -16.37 -3.26
CA TRP A 17 8.79 -16.23 -4.35
C TRP A 17 10.10 -16.96 -4.01
N PRO A 18 10.66 -17.75 -4.93
CA PRO A 18 12.00 -18.30 -4.75
C PRO A 18 13.05 -17.19 -4.65
N LYS A 19 13.94 -17.27 -3.66
CA LYS A 19 15.00 -16.28 -3.43
C LYS A 19 15.82 -15.95 -4.68
N ASP A 20 16.23 -16.96 -5.45
CA ASP A 20 17.05 -16.78 -6.66
C ASP A 20 16.32 -15.98 -7.76
N GLU A 21 14.99 -16.07 -7.82
CA GLU A 21 14.19 -15.27 -8.75
C GLU A 21 14.11 -13.80 -8.30
N VAL A 22 13.93 -13.58 -6.99
CA VAL A 22 13.96 -12.23 -6.41
C VAL A 22 15.33 -11.59 -6.64
N ASP A 23 16.41 -12.33 -6.36
CA ASP A 23 17.79 -11.92 -6.60
C ASP A 23 18.01 -11.48 -8.06
N SER A 24 17.59 -12.34 -9.01
CA SER A 24 17.72 -12.07 -10.45
C SER A 24 16.96 -10.81 -10.88
N LEU A 25 15.77 -10.58 -10.32
CA LEU A 25 14.96 -9.39 -10.61
C LEU A 25 15.58 -8.12 -10.01
N LEU A 26 16.09 -8.19 -8.78
CA LEU A 26 16.78 -7.07 -8.14
C LEU A 26 18.07 -6.71 -8.89
N ALA A 27 18.90 -7.70 -9.24
CA ALA A 27 20.11 -7.50 -10.01
C ALA A 27 19.84 -6.77 -11.35
N LYS A 28 18.72 -7.12 -12.00
CA LYS A 28 18.36 -6.57 -13.31
C LYS A 28 17.79 -5.15 -13.23
N TYR A 29 16.99 -4.83 -12.21
CA TYR A 29 16.16 -3.64 -12.23
C TYR A 29 16.42 -2.66 -11.08
N ALA A 30 16.90 -3.09 -9.92
CA ALA A 30 17.01 -2.23 -8.74
C ALA A 30 17.93 -1.02 -8.99
N ALA A 31 18.97 -1.15 -9.83
CA ALA A 31 19.87 -0.04 -10.14
C ALA A 31 19.33 0.95 -11.19
N HIS A 32 18.24 0.61 -11.89
CA HIS A 32 17.73 1.38 -13.03
C HIS A 32 17.31 2.81 -12.63
N SER A 33 17.43 3.76 -13.56
CA SER A 33 17.14 5.18 -13.28
C SER A 33 15.67 5.48 -12.98
N ALA A 34 14.77 4.66 -13.51
CA ALA A 34 13.33 4.72 -13.22
C ALA A 34 12.91 3.90 -11.99
N TYR A 35 13.86 3.33 -11.25
CA TYR A 35 13.57 2.58 -10.03
C TYR A 35 13.49 3.55 -8.84
N PHE A 36 12.47 3.44 -8.00
CA PHE A 36 12.26 4.35 -6.88
C PHE A 36 13.35 4.17 -5.83
N LYS A 37 14.03 5.27 -5.49
CA LYS A 37 15.13 5.28 -4.51
C LYS A 37 14.77 6.13 -3.31
N TYR A 38 14.97 5.56 -2.13
CA TYR A 38 14.85 6.25 -0.84
C TYR A 38 16.19 6.24 -0.13
N ASN A 39 16.68 7.42 0.27
CA ASN A 39 17.99 7.59 0.91
C ASN A 39 19.15 6.90 0.16
N GLY A 40 19.12 6.95 -1.18
CA GLY A 40 20.15 6.34 -2.04
C GLY A 40 20.04 4.82 -2.23
N LYS A 41 19.03 4.17 -1.63
CA LYS A 41 18.75 2.74 -1.77
C LYS A 41 17.48 2.50 -2.56
N SER A 42 17.43 1.39 -3.30
CA SER A 42 16.25 1.03 -4.09
C SER A 42 15.17 0.43 -3.21
N LEU A 43 13.97 1.01 -3.17
CA LEU A 43 12.91 0.52 -2.27
C LEU A 43 12.36 -0.82 -2.75
N VAL A 44 12.07 -1.74 -1.83
CA VAL A 44 11.41 -3.01 -2.15
C VAL A 44 10.41 -3.32 -1.03
N SER A 45 9.25 -3.86 -1.39
CA SER A 45 8.27 -4.36 -0.42
C SER A 45 7.81 -5.77 -0.78
N THR A 46 7.06 -6.37 0.12
CA THR A 46 6.30 -7.61 -0.11
C THR A 46 4.88 -7.43 0.40
N PHE A 47 3.94 -8.15 -0.22
CA PHE A 47 2.70 -8.53 0.42
C PHE A 47 2.88 -9.95 0.95
N GLU A 48 2.73 -10.12 2.26
CA GLU A 48 3.00 -11.36 2.99
C GLU A 48 4.45 -11.86 2.82
N GLY A 49 4.69 -13.13 3.14
CA GLY A 49 5.99 -13.81 3.07
C GLY A 49 6.87 -13.75 4.35
N PRO A 50 6.32 -13.77 5.58
CA PRO A 50 7.15 -13.71 6.79
C PRO A 50 8.12 -14.90 6.96
N ASP A 51 7.82 -16.04 6.35
CA ASP A 51 8.66 -17.23 6.40
C ASP A 51 9.90 -17.12 5.49
N SER A 52 9.87 -16.21 4.52
CA SER A 52 11.01 -15.87 3.65
C SER A 52 11.84 -14.70 4.19
N ALA A 53 11.58 -14.24 5.42
CA ALA A 53 12.27 -13.06 5.98
C ALA A 53 13.80 -13.22 6.06
N ASP A 54 14.31 -14.43 6.29
CA ASP A 54 15.74 -14.68 6.39
C ASP A 54 16.45 -14.51 5.02
N ASP A 55 15.76 -14.75 3.91
CA ASP A 55 16.32 -14.55 2.56
C ASP A 55 16.71 -13.09 2.32
N TRP A 56 15.97 -12.15 2.92
CA TRP A 56 16.21 -10.73 2.80
C TRP A 56 17.49 -10.27 3.49
N ILE A 57 18.09 -11.08 4.37
CA ILE A 57 19.40 -10.76 4.96
C ILE A 57 20.44 -10.70 3.85
N ASP A 58 20.48 -11.73 2.99
CA ASP A 58 21.42 -11.80 1.88
C ASP A 58 21.01 -10.85 0.75
N LEU A 59 19.72 -10.82 0.36
CA LEU A 59 19.25 -9.95 -0.73
C LEU A 59 19.55 -8.46 -0.46
N LYS A 60 19.46 -8.01 0.79
CA LYS A 60 19.82 -6.63 1.16
C LYS A 60 21.33 -6.37 1.18
N ASN A 61 22.13 -7.39 1.46
CA ASN A 61 23.59 -7.28 1.41
C ASN A 61 24.08 -7.23 -0.04
N ASP A 62 23.45 -8.02 -0.92
CA ASP A 62 23.84 -8.16 -2.32
C ASP A 62 23.29 -7.02 -3.19
N HIS A 63 22.07 -6.57 -2.90
CA HIS A 63 21.40 -5.49 -3.61
C HIS A 63 21.20 -4.32 -2.65
N ASN A 64 21.71 -3.13 -2.97
CA ASN A 64 21.58 -1.93 -2.14
C ASN A 64 20.12 -1.43 -2.05
N VAL A 65 19.28 -2.15 -1.31
CA VAL A 65 17.83 -1.96 -1.23
C VAL A 65 17.37 -1.50 0.15
N PHE A 66 16.26 -0.76 0.16
CA PHE A 66 15.53 -0.36 1.36
C PHE A 66 14.27 -1.22 1.47
N PHE A 67 14.20 -2.08 2.47
CA PHE A 67 13.18 -3.12 2.55
C PHE A 67 12.06 -2.79 3.53
N ILE A 68 10.82 -2.71 3.03
CA ILE A 68 9.62 -2.35 3.80
C ILE A 68 8.46 -3.34 3.53
N PRO A 69 8.49 -4.54 4.13
CA PRO A 69 7.48 -5.56 3.91
C PRO A 69 6.18 -5.29 4.67
N ASP A 70 5.09 -5.84 4.16
CA ASP A 70 3.94 -6.22 4.97
C ASP A 70 3.96 -7.75 5.19
N TRP A 71 3.83 -8.15 6.45
CA TRP A 71 3.90 -9.55 6.86
C TRP A 71 2.67 -9.99 7.65
N SER A 72 1.66 -9.11 7.83
CA SER A 72 0.43 -9.41 8.57
C SER A 72 0.58 -10.03 9.97
N LEU A 73 1.77 -9.91 10.59
CA LEU A 73 2.05 -10.40 11.96
C LEU A 73 1.78 -9.36 13.05
N GLY A 74 1.42 -8.14 12.65
CA GLY A 74 1.49 -6.95 13.51
C GLY A 74 2.94 -6.48 13.71
N ALA A 75 3.10 -5.18 13.99
CA ALA A 75 4.42 -4.51 13.94
C ALA A 75 5.48 -5.15 14.85
N LYS A 76 5.12 -5.52 16.09
CA LYS A 76 6.06 -6.04 17.08
C LYS A 76 6.67 -7.38 16.68
N GLU A 77 5.87 -8.29 16.13
CA GLU A 77 6.36 -9.61 15.72
C GLU A 77 7.01 -9.55 14.34
N ALA A 78 6.49 -8.71 13.43
CA ALA A 78 7.11 -8.44 12.15
C ALA A 78 8.55 -7.92 12.31
N LEU A 79 8.79 -6.99 13.23
CA LEU A 79 10.12 -6.42 13.48
C LEU A 79 11.19 -7.43 13.94
N LYS A 80 10.81 -8.61 14.42
CA LYS A 80 11.75 -9.64 14.86
C LYS A 80 12.17 -10.60 13.74
N ARG A 81 11.40 -10.66 12.64
CA ARG A 81 11.65 -11.59 11.53
C ARG A 81 12.94 -11.22 10.79
N GLY A 82 13.63 -12.23 10.26
CA GLY A 82 14.92 -12.02 9.58
C GLY A 82 16.00 -11.43 10.49
N GLY A 83 15.90 -11.61 11.82
CA GLY A 83 16.78 -10.92 12.77
C GLY A 83 16.63 -9.39 12.75
N GLY A 84 15.47 -8.85 12.37
CA GLY A 84 15.23 -7.42 12.26
C GLY A 84 15.66 -6.82 10.91
N VAL A 85 15.64 -7.63 9.85
CA VAL A 85 16.08 -7.26 8.49
C VAL A 85 15.30 -6.10 7.88
N ALA A 86 14.04 -5.90 8.25
CA ALA A 86 13.19 -4.86 7.70
C ALA A 86 13.68 -3.44 8.08
N ASP A 87 13.80 -2.54 7.10
CA ASP A 87 14.19 -1.13 7.33
C ASP A 87 13.00 -0.29 7.81
N GLY A 88 11.79 -0.70 7.47
CA GLY A 88 10.51 -0.17 7.91
C GLY A 88 9.45 -1.25 7.77
N LEU A 89 8.20 -0.94 8.09
CA LEU A 89 7.10 -1.86 7.81
C LEU A 89 5.95 -1.17 7.10
N PHE A 90 5.30 -1.95 6.24
CA PHE A 90 4.02 -1.66 5.64
C PHE A 90 2.94 -2.47 6.37
N SER A 91 1.70 -2.01 6.32
CA SER A 91 0.54 -2.70 6.89
C SER A 91 -0.50 -2.88 5.79
N TRP A 92 -1.12 -4.06 5.67
CA TRP A 92 -2.27 -4.25 4.76
C TRP A 92 -3.62 -3.81 5.35
N ALA A 93 -3.66 -3.27 6.57
CA ALA A 93 -4.89 -2.90 7.27
C ALA A 93 -5.46 -1.55 6.82
N ALA A 94 -5.90 -1.46 5.56
CA ALA A 94 -6.44 -0.22 4.97
C ALA A 94 -7.93 0.03 5.26
N TRP A 95 -8.61 -0.95 5.86
CA TRP A 95 -10.07 -1.03 5.95
C TRP A 95 -10.53 -1.49 7.35
N PRO A 96 -11.78 -1.18 7.74
CA PRO A 96 -12.32 -1.67 9.00
C PRO A 96 -12.67 -3.15 8.92
N TRP A 97 -12.83 -3.78 10.08
CA TRP A 97 -13.33 -5.15 10.14
C TRP A 97 -14.86 -5.19 10.13
N GLY A 98 -15.43 -5.61 9.00
CA GLY A 98 -16.88 -5.77 8.85
C GLY A 98 -17.62 -4.43 8.86
N ALA A 99 -18.62 -4.30 9.73
CA ALA A 99 -19.52 -3.14 9.78
C ALA A 99 -19.01 -1.97 10.66
N GLN A 100 -17.79 -2.09 11.20
CA GLN A 100 -17.23 -1.10 12.12
C GLN A 100 -16.73 0.15 11.39
N ASP A 101 -16.59 1.25 12.12
CA ASP A 101 -15.85 2.43 11.64
C ASP A 101 -14.36 2.12 11.56
N MET A 102 -13.65 2.81 10.67
CA MET A 102 -12.20 2.71 10.60
C MET A 102 -11.57 3.35 11.85
N ASP A 103 -10.73 2.61 12.55
CA ASP A 103 -9.96 3.11 13.67
C ASP A 103 -8.48 3.35 13.29
N THR A 104 -7.68 3.76 14.27
CA THR A 104 -6.24 4.00 14.14
C THR A 104 -5.38 3.07 14.99
N TYR A 105 -5.97 2.02 15.61
CA TYR A 105 -5.25 1.18 16.56
C TYR A 105 -4.09 0.45 15.89
N THR A 106 -4.32 -0.09 14.69
CA THR A 106 -3.27 -0.76 13.93
C THR A 106 -2.16 0.23 13.57
N ASP A 107 -2.48 1.38 12.97
CA ASP A 107 -1.45 2.38 12.63
C ASP A 107 -0.67 2.85 13.85
N ALA A 108 -1.35 3.10 14.98
CA ALA A 108 -0.71 3.50 16.23
C ALA A 108 0.31 2.45 16.71
N SER A 109 -0.01 1.16 16.59
CA SER A 109 0.93 0.10 16.93
C SER A 109 2.18 0.12 16.05
N TYR A 110 2.05 0.38 14.74
CA TYR A 110 3.21 0.50 13.85
C TYR A 110 4.04 1.72 14.21
N LEU A 111 3.40 2.88 14.42
CA LEU A 111 4.07 4.11 14.81
C LEU A 111 4.84 3.96 16.13
N GLU A 112 4.27 3.26 17.12
CA GLU A 112 4.91 2.99 18.40
C GLU A 112 6.09 2.01 18.26
N TYR A 113 5.87 0.83 17.69
CA TYR A 113 6.88 -0.24 17.69
C TYR A 113 8.03 -0.01 16.72
N LEU A 114 7.81 0.74 15.62
CA LEU A 114 8.87 1.02 14.64
C LEU A 114 9.98 1.92 15.20
N ASN A 115 9.70 2.70 16.25
CA ASN A 115 10.71 3.42 17.04
C ASN A 115 11.78 4.14 16.18
N GLY A 116 11.33 4.95 15.21
CA GLY A 116 12.19 5.71 14.29
C GLY A 116 12.40 5.06 12.92
N LYS A 117 11.99 3.79 12.73
CA LYS A 117 11.89 3.19 11.40
C LYS A 117 10.67 3.71 10.64
N PRO A 118 10.72 3.84 9.29
CA PRO A 118 9.56 4.28 8.52
C PRO A 118 8.39 3.31 8.56
N TYR A 119 7.20 3.87 8.74
CA TYR A 119 5.90 3.25 8.51
C TYR A 119 5.38 3.65 7.13
N MET A 120 4.95 2.66 6.35
CA MET A 120 4.18 2.88 5.14
C MET A 120 2.70 2.66 5.46
N MET A 121 1.93 3.74 5.50
CA MET A 121 0.53 3.71 5.89
C MET A 121 -0.36 3.28 4.70
N PRO A 122 -1.24 2.28 4.86
CA PRO A 122 -2.15 1.87 3.80
C PRO A 122 -3.35 2.81 3.67
N ILE A 123 -3.76 3.11 2.44
CA ILE A 123 -4.98 3.85 2.14
C ILE A 123 -5.74 3.15 1.02
N SER A 124 -7.05 2.93 1.20
CA SER A 124 -7.90 2.25 0.21
C SER A 124 -9.35 2.75 0.28
N PRO A 125 -10.10 2.83 -0.84
CA PRO A 125 -11.40 3.50 -0.83
C PRO A 125 -12.50 2.70 -0.13
N TRP A 126 -12.58 1.42 -0.41
CA TRP A 126 -13.53 0.46 0.17
C TRP A 126 -13.02 -0.95 -0.05
N PHE A 127 -13.73 -1.97 0.42
CA PHE A 127 -13.39 -3.37 0.12
C PHE A 127 -14.64 -4.20 -0.08
N PHE A 128 -14.67 -4.91 -1.20
CA PHE A 128 -15.69 -5.92 -1.45
C PHE A 128 -15.12 -7.04 -2.32
N THR A 129 -15.33 -8.28 -1.90
CA THR A 129 -14.99 -9.45 -2.71
C THR A 129 -16.01 -10.55 -2.51
N ASN A 130 -16.30 -11.28 -3.58
CA ASN A 130 -17.03 -12.54 -3.54
C ASN A 130 -16.39 -13.49 -4.55
N LEU A 131 -15.30 -14.13 -4.12
CA LEU A 131 -14.48 -15.04 -4.91
C LEU A 131 -14.34 -16.38 -4.14
N PRO A 132 -15.34 -17.28 -4.24
CA PRO A 132 -15.34 -18.58 -3.56
C PRO A 132 -14.13 -19.46 -3.89
N GLY A 133 -13.54 -19.35 -5.08
CA GLY A 133 -12.32 -20.07 -5.47
C GLY A 133 -11.10 -19.71 -4.61
N TYR A 134 -11.12 -18.55 -3.96
CA TYR A 134 -10.10 -18.11 -2.99
C TYR A 134 -10.61 -18.16 -1.54
N ASN A 135 -11.79 -18.74 -1.28
CA ASN A 135 -12.48 -18.70 0.01
C ASN A 135 -12.74 -17.26 0.52
N LYS A 136 -12.93 -16.29 -0.39
CA LYS A 136 -13.16 -14.90 -0.03
C LYS A 136 -14.63 -14.52 -0.25
N ASN A 137 -15.26 -13.96 0.78
CA ASN A 137 -16.59 -13.35 0.70
C ASN A 137 -16.72 -12.29 1.79
N TRP A 138 -16.23 -11.09 1.50
CA TRP A 138 -16.07 -10.00 2.47
C TRP A 138 -16.69 -8.71 1.94
N LEU A 139 -17.35 -8.00 2.83
CA LEU A 139 -17.80 -6.63 2.63
C LEU A 139 -17.43 -5.86 3.89
N TRP A 140 -16.65 -4.81 3.73
CA TRP A 140 -16.29 -3.91 4.82
C TRP A 140 -16.94 -2.55 4.60
N ARG A 141 -17.28 -1.89 5.71
CA ARG A 141 -17.85 -0.56 5.69
C ARG A 141 -16.87 0.41 5.02
N GLY A 142 -17.38 1.18 4.06
CA GLY A 142 -16.54 2.04 3.20
C GLY A 142 -17.08 3.46 3.00
N ASP A 143 -18.24 3.80 3.57
CA ASP A 143 -18.98 5.03 3.23
C ASP A 143 -18.15 6.33 3.36
N SER A 144 -17.31 6.41 4.40
CA SER A 144 -16.38 7.53 4.65
C SER A 144 -14.90 7.12 4.59
N LEU A 145 -14.60 5.84 4.38
CA LEU A 145 -13.28 5.25 4.60
C LEU A 145 -12.19 6.00 3.86
N TRP A 146 -12.44 6.27 2.58
CA TRP A 146 -11.47 6.96 1.75
C TRP A 146 -11.08 8.33 2.30
N TYR A 147 -12.06 9.12 2.77
CA TYR A 147 -11.81 10.40 3.41
C TYR A 147 -11.07 10.22 4.75
N ASP A 148 -11.55 9.29 5.59
CA ASP A 148 -11.02 9.06 6.93
C ASP A 148 -9.54 8.67 6.89
N ARG A 149 -9.14 7.75 5.99
CA ARG A 149 -7.74 7.33 5.84
C ARG A 149 -6.82 8.48 5.42
N TRP A 150 -7.24 9.36 4.51
CA TRP A 150 -6.45 10.53 4.11
C TRP A 150 -6.32 11.57 5.22
N VAL A 151 -7.37 11.75 6.03
CA VAL A 151 -7.32 12.61 7.23
C VAL A 151 -6.34 12.04 8.25
N GLN A 152 -6.42 10.74 8.53
CA GLN A 152 -5.50 10.05 9.45
C GLN A 152 -4.04 10.13 8.96
N ALA A 153 -3.79 9.90 7.67
CA ALA A 153 -2.45 10.03 7.09
C ALA A 153 -1.90 11.46 7.20
N SER A 154 -2.75 12.46 6.96
CA SER A 154 -2.39 13.87 7.12
C SER A 154 -2.11 14.24 8.58
N TYR A 155 -2.89 13.68 9.52
CA TYR A 155 -2.67 13.86 10.95
C TYR A 155 -1.34 13.26 11.40
N ASN A 156 -1.06 12.00 11.01
CA ASN A 156 0.20 11.32 11.32
C ASN A 156 1.40 12.07 10.73
N LYS A 157 1.25 12.70 9.55
CA LYS A 157 2.33 13.45 8.91
C LYS A 157 2.58 14.84 9.50
N THR A 158 1.59 15.44 10.15
CA THR A 158 1.70 16.81 10.70
C THR A 158 1.92 16.82 12.22
N SER A 159 1.65 15.71 12.90
CA SER A 159 1.96 15.51 14.31
C SER A 159 3.47 15.47 14.55
N ALA A 160 3.98 16.35 15.41
CA ALA A 160 5.42 16.48 15.69
C ALA A 160 6.06 15.16 16.16
N ASP A 161 5.32 14.34 16.90
CA ASP A 161 5.81 13.07 17.45
C ASP A 161 5.76 11.90 16.45
N LEU A 162 5.10 12.07 15.29
CA LEU A 162 4.81 10.99 14.34
C LEU A 162 5.39 11.24 12.93
N ILE A 163 5.83 12.48 12.66
CA ILE A 163 6.25 12.94 11.34
C ILE A 163 7.43 12.16 10.77
N ASP A 164 8.35 11.74 11.63
CA ASP A 164 9.57 11.02 11.25
C ASP A 164 9.29 9.55 10.92
N ASN A 165 8.27 8.95 11.54
CA ASN A 165 7.85 7.59 11.25
C ASN A 165 6.93 7.53 10.01
N THR A 166 6.15 8.58 9.73
CA THR A 166 5.20 8.58 8.60
C THR A 166 5.86 9.11 7.33
N GLN A 167 6.64 8.27 6.65
CA GLN A 167 7.36 8.67 5.42
C GLN A 167 6.63 8.26 4.14
N PHE A 168 5.82 7.20 4.20
CA PHE A 168 5.18 6.64 3.02
C PHE A 168 3.68 6.42 3.23
N VAL A 169 2.97 6.50 2.12
CA VAL A 169 1.59 6.03 1.98
C VAL A 169 1.56 5.10 0.78
N GLU A 170 0.92 3.96 0.93
CA GLU A 170 0.59 3.08 -0.20
C GLU A 170 -0.91 3.11 -0.46
N ILE A 171 -1.30 3.42 -1.70
CA ILE A 171 -2.69 3.32 -2.13
C ILE A 171 -2.93 1.89 -2.61
N ILE A 172 -3.79 1.18 -1.89
CA ILE A 172 -4.20 -0.19 -2.19
C ILE A 172 -5.58 -0.09 -2.84
N SER A 173 -5.75 -0.29 -4.14
CA SER A 173 -4.73 -0.65 -5.13
C SER A 173 -4.98 0.09 -6.45
N TRP A 174 -4.06 -0.05 -7.39
CA TRP A 174 -4.27 0.48 -8.73
C TRP A 174 -5.33 -0.32 -9.50
N ASN A 175 -5.31 -1.65 -9.43
CA ASN A 175 -6.07 -2.52 -10.34
C ASN A 175 -6.48 -3.88 -9.74
N ASP A 176 -6.61 -4.00 -8.41
CA ASP A 176 -7.24 -5.19 -7.83
C ASP A 176 -8.75 -5.14 -8.02
N TYR A 177 -9.19 -5.68 -9.16
CA TYR A 177 -10.61 -5.76 -9.50
C TYR A 177 -11.35 -6.82 -8.68
N GLY A 178 -10.66 -7.88 -8.24
CA GLY A 178 -11.26 -8.99 -7.50
C GLY A 178 -11.66 -8.62 -6.07
N GLU A 179 -11.04 -7.58 -5.51
CA GLU A 179 -11.34 -7.02 -4.18
C GLU A 179 -11.99 -5.63 -4.24
N SER A 180 -12.39 -5.20 -5.45
CA SER A 180 -13.16 -3.99 -5.77
C SER A 180 -12.51 -2.66 -5.39
N HIS A 181 -11.33 -2.64 -4.80
CA HIS A 181 -10.73 -1.44 -4.22
C HIS A 181 -9.73 -0.71 -5.14
N TYR A 182 -9.81 -1.00 -6.44
CA TYR A 182 -9.02 -0.35 -7.47
C TYR A 182 -9.41 1.13 -7.65
N ILE A 183 -8.41 1.97 -7.95
CA ILE A 183 -8.61 3.37 -8.35
C ILE A 183 -8.21 3.65 -9.81
N GLY A 184 -7.56 2.68 -10.46
CA GLY A 184 -7.14 2.75 -11.85
C GLY A 184 -8.30 2.56 -12.84
N PRO A 185 -8.06 2.80 -14.13
CA PRO A 185 -9.05 2.51 -15.16
C PRO A 185 -9.32 1.00 -15.24
N LEU A 186 -10.52 0.64 -15.72
CA LEU A 186 -10.84 -0.74 -16.03
C LEU A 186 -9.96 -1.24 -17.18
N TYR A 187 -9.47 -2.47 -17.04
CA TYR A 187 -8.68 -3.15 -18.05
C TYR A 187 -9.21 -4.57 -18.22
N ASP A 188 -9.87 -4.84 -19.34
CA ASP A 188 -10.59 -6.10 -19.57
C ASP A 188 -9.70 -7.34 -19.43
N LYS A 189 -8.41 -7.23 -19.76
CA LYS A 189 -7.46 -8.35 -19.62
C LYS A 189 -6.95 -8.56 -18.19
N GLY A 190 -7.30 -7.68 -17.25
CA GLY A 190 -6.94 -7.80 -15.83
C GLY A 190 -7.99 -8.52 -14.97
N MET A 191 -9.06 -9.03 -15.57
CA MET A 191 -10.23 -9.56 -14.85
C MET A 191 -10.15 -11.08 -14.56
N GLU A 192 -8.94 -11.66 -14.59
CA GLU A 192 -8.74 -13.11 -14.45
C GLU A 192 -9.16 -13.64 -13.07
N ALA A 193 -9.05 -12.81 -12.03
CA ALA A 193 -9.46 -13.13 -10.66
C ALA A 193 -10.93 -13.60 -10.57
N PHE A 194 -11.83 -13.11 -11.43
CA PHE A 194 -13.22 -13.54 -11.45
C PHE A 194 -13.39 -14.97 -11.99
N THR A 195 -12.50 -15.39 -12.88
CA THR A 195 -12.51 -16.75 -13.45
C THR A 195 -11.86 -17.73 -12.48
N ILE A 196 -10.64 -17.44 -12.02
CA ILE A 196 -9.90 -18.32 -11.08
C ILE A 196 -10.62 -18.37 -9.73
N GLY A 197 -11.01 -17.21 -9.21
CA GLY A 197 -11.74 -17.04 -7.96
C GLY A 197 -13.21 -17.45 -8.02
N LYS A 198 -13.71 -17.95 -9.16
CA LYS A 198 -15.07 -18.46 -9.35
C LYS A 198 -16.16 -17.48 -8.87
N GLY A 199 -15.98 -16.18 -9.16
CA GLY A 199 -16.93 -15.16 -8.75
C GLY A 199 -18.32 -15.41 -9.36
N PRO A 200 -19.42 -15.22 -8.61
CA PRO A 200 -20.77 -15.43 -9.14
C PRO A 200 -21.13 -14.42 -10.24
N SER A 201 -20.43 -13.27 -10.26
CA SER A 201 -20.46 -12.26 -11.30
C SER A 201 -19.13 -11.52 -11.35
N ASN A 202 -18.89 -10.79 -12.45
CA ASN A 202 -17.84 -9.78 -12.49
C ASN A 202 -18.41 -8.45 -12.00
N PHE A 203 -18.24 -8.18 -10.70
CA PHE A 203 -18.71 -6.95 -10.06
C PHE A 203 -17.86 -5.70 -10.37
N ALA A 204 -16.71 -5.85 -11.03
CA ALA A 204 -15.93 -4.71 -11.54
C ALA A 204 -16.34 -4.30 -12.97
N LYS A 205 -17.12 -5.14 -13.66
CA LYS A 205 -17.56 -4.87 -15.03
C LYS A 205 -18.43 -3.61 -15.07
N ASP A 206 -18.05 -2.67 -15.95
CA ASP A 206 -18.74 -1.40 -16.13
C ASP A 206 -18.85 -0.54 -14.85
N MET A 207 -17.96 -0.76 -13.87
CA MET A 207 -17.86 -0.01 -12.61
C MET A 207 -16.58 0.84 -12.58
N PRO A 208 -16.52 2.00 -13.24
CA PRO A 208 -15.34 2.86 -13.19
C PRO A 208 -15.17 3.50 -11.80
N HIS A 209 -13.95 3.44 -11.25
CA HIS A 209 -13.58 4.01 -9.95
C HIS A 209 -12.62 5.22 -10.07
N ASP A 210 -12.52 5.79 -11.26
CA ASP A 210 -11.64 6.94 -11.53
C ASP A 210 -12.02 8.22 -10.78
N GLY A 211 -13.25 8.29 -10.28
CA GLY A 211 -13.67 9.32 -9.32
C GLY A 211 -12.76 9.42 -8.09
N TRP A 212 -12.20 8.29 -7.62
CA TRP A 212 -11.22 8.26 -6.53
C TRP A 212 -9.89 8.93 -6.89
N ARG A 213 -9.63 9.27 -8.16
CA ARG A 213 -8.39 9.97 -8.53
C ARG A 213 -8.56 11.49 -8.55
N LEU A 214 -9.79 12.01 -8.50
CA LEU A 214 -10.06 13.45 -8.68
C LEU A 214 -9.51 14.32 -7.55
N PHE A 215 -9.55 13.86 -6.30
CA PHE A 215 -9.05 14.62 -5.15
C PHE A 215 -7.59 14.25 -4.79
N LEU A 216 -6.99 13.22 -5.41
CA LEU A 216 -5.62 12.79 -5.10
C LEU A 216 -4.60 13.95 -5.14
N PRO A 217 -4.63 14.86 -6.13
CA PRO A 217 -3.71 16.00 -6.13
C PRO A 217 -3.80 16.87 -4.86
N TYR A 218 -5.00 17.04 -4.30
CA TYR A 218 -5.23 17.80 -3.08
C TYR A 218 -4.64 17.09 -1.85
N VAL A 219 -5.05 15.83 -1.63
CA VAL A 219 -4.68 15.09 -0.41
C VAL A 219 -3.20 14.70 -0.42
N ILE A 220 -2.63 14.37 -1.59
CA ILE A 220 -1.19 14.12 -1.73
C ILE A 220 -0.40 15.39 -1.45
N SER A 221 -0.83 16.56 -1.97
CA SER A 221 -0.17 17.83 -1.67
C SER A 221 -0.20 18.15 -0.17
N LEU A 222 -1.33 17.90 0.48
CA LEU A 222 -1.47 18.09 1.92
C LEU A 222 -0.53 17.18 2.70
N PHE A 223 -0.48 15.89 2.36
CA PHE A 223 0.43 14.93 2.99
C PHE A 223 1.90 15.31 2.77
N VAL A 224 2.33 15.53 1.53
CA VAL A 224 3.75 15.75 1.22
C VAL A 224 4.26 17.09 1.75
N SER A 225 3.46 18.14 1.69
CA SER A 225 3.93 19.52 1.93
C SER A 225 3.30 20.23 3.12
N GLY A 226 2.32 19.60 3.79
CA GLY A 226 1.49 20.25 4.81
C GLY A 226 0.62 21.39 4.26
N ARG A 227 0.56 21.56 2.93
CA ARG A 227 -0.18 22.65 2.27
C ARG A 227 -1.01 22.10 1.11
N CYS A 228 -2.25 22.55 1.01
CA CYS A 228 -3.03 22.33 -0.20
C CYS A 228 -2.52 23.21 -1.34
N ARG A 229 -2.20 22.59 -2.48
CA ARG A 229 -2.04 23.29 -3.76
C ARG A 229 -3.01 22.69 -4.77
N LEU A 230 -4.22 23.23 -4.81
CA LEU A 230 -5.05 23.07 -6.00
C LEU A 230 -4.42 23.92 -7.10
N ALA A 231 -4.05 23.30 -8.22
CA ALA A 231 -3.68 24.00 -9.44
C ALA A 231 -4.93 24.66 -10.08
N LEU A 232 -5.63 25.51 -9.34
CA LEU A 232 -6.70 26.34 -9.86
C LEU A 232 -6.08 27.59 -10.45
N ARG A 233 -6.36 27.85 -11.74
CA ARG A 233 -6.22 29.19 -12.30
C ARG A 233 -6.98 30.14 -11.38
N ARG A 234 -6.28 31.13 -10.86
CA ARG A 234 -6.82 32.11 -9.90
C ARG A 234 -8.06 32.81 -10.47
N THR A 235 -9.20 32.46 -9.93
CA THR A 235 -10.33 33.31 -9.54
C THR A 235 -11.16 32.40 -8.63
N SER A 236 -11.41 32.69 -7.36
CA SER A 236 -12.35 33.72 -6.91
C SER A 236 -12.37 33.80 -5.38
N THR A 237 -12.96 34.88 -4.86
CA THR A 237 -13.52 34.98 -3.51
C THR A 237 -14.65 33.96 -3.31
N LEU A 238 -14.62 33.24 -2.18
CA LEU A 238 -15.72 32.41 -1.71
C LEU A 238 -16.63 33.28 -0.82
N ILE A 239 -17.92 33.37 -1.17
CA ILE A 239 -18.98 33.84 -0.28
C ILE A 239 -20.04 32.74 -0.31
N ILE A 240 -20.48 32.31 0.88
CA ILE A 240 -21.46 31.23 1.12
C ILE A 240 -22.83 31.64 0.59
#